data_AF-A0A499UIA1-F1
#
_entry.id   AF-A0A499UIA1-F1
#
_cell.length_a   1.000
_cell.length_b   1.000
_cell.length_c   1.000
_cell.angle_alpha   90.00
_cell.angle_beta   90.00
_cell.angle_gamma   90.00
#
_symmetry.space_group_name_H-M   'P 1'
#
loop_
_entity.id
_entity.type
_entity.pdbx_description
1 polymer ?
#
loop_
_entity_poly.entity_id
_entity_poly.type
_entity_poly.pdbx_seq_one_letter_code
_entity_poly.pdbx_strand_id
1 'polypeptide(L)'
;MAADEMEAPAGEELAKVAAKLAVGHSIDDALEELAERLPSRELVVLVTTLVLSNRAGGTVVSSLRNLTQTLEERKETRREVRTQLSQVTVTAYVVPLLGIGTLLLMNRISAGSLDRMTSSFWGQAAVVVAFCLYGIGFFLIRRMSKIDV
;
A
#
# COMPACT_ATOMS: atom_id res chain seq x y z
N MET A 1 -39.96 18.12 2.10
CA MET A 1 -39.51 16.83 2.68
C MET A 1 -40.72 15.91 2.75
N ALA A 2 -40.56 14.59 2.88
CA ALA A 2 -41.72 13.67 2.97
C ALA A 2 -42.72 14.05 4.09
N ALA A 3 -42.23 14.69 5.16
CA ALA A 3 -43.06 15.24 6.24
C ALA A 3 -44.02 16.36 5.80
N ASP A 4 -43.67 17.16 4.78
CA ASP A 4 -44.48 18.29 4.28
C ASP A 4 -45.54 17.84 3.26
N GLU A 5 -45.39 16.63 2.72
CA GLU A 5 -46.27 16.07 1.68
C GLU A 5 -47.33 15.11 2.25
N MET A 6 -47.26 14.77 3.54
CA MET A 6 -48.21 13.87 4.20
C MET A 6 -49.11 14.62 5.18
N GLU A 7 -50.41 14.29 5.16
CA GLU A 7 -51.35 14.81 6.14
C GLU A 7 -51.09 14.24 7.54
N ALA A 8 -51.55 14.97 8.57
CA ALA A 8 -51.52 14.49 9.94
C ALA A 8 -52.37 13.21 10.08
N PRO A 9 -51.92 12.19 10.86
CA PRO A 9 -50.78 12.20 11.78
C PRO A 9 -49.43 11.78 11.17
N ALA A 10 -49.38 11.31 9.92
CA ALA A 10 -48.16 10.73 9.34
C ALA A 10 -47.05 11.77 9.11
N GLY A 11 -47.41 12.98 8.66
CA GLY A 11 -46.45 14.07 8.47
C GLY A 11 -45.76 14.50 9.77
N GLU A 12 -46.51 14.56 10.88
CA GLU A 12 -45.95 14.92 12.20
C GLU A 12 -44.95 13.88 12.72
N GLU A 13 -45.22 12.60 12.49
CA GLU A 13 -44.33 11.52 12.89
C GLU A 13 -43.04 11.49 12.08
N LEU A 14 -43.13 11.71 10.76
CA LEU A 14 -41.96 11.86 9.90
C LEU A 14 -41.16 13.13 10.22
N ALA A 15 -41.81 14.22 10.62
CA ALA A 15 -41.14 15.44 11.09
C ALA A 15 -40.32 15.18 12.36
N LYS A 16 -40.82 14.36 13.30
CA LYS A 16 -40.09 13.96 14.50
C LYS A 16 -38.86 13.12 14.16
N VAL A 17 -38.97 12.19 13.22
CA VAL A 17 -37.82 11.41 12.72
C VAL A 17 -36.78 12.34 12.09
N ALA A 18 -37.20 13.24 11.19
CA ALA A 18 -36.31 14.20 10.55
C ALA A 18 -35.58 15.11 11.56
N ALA A 19 -36.29 15.56 12.60
CA ALA A 19 -35.70 16.34 13.69
C ALA A 19 -34.64 15.55 14.46
N LYS A 20 -34.88 14.27 14.77
CA LYS A 20 -33.89 13.42 15.45
C LYS A 20 -32.65 13.20 14.59
N LEU A 21 -32.82 12.95 13.31
CA LEU A 21 -31.70 12.83 12.37
C LEU A 21 -30.89 14.12 12.25
N ALA A 22 -31.54 15.28 12.25
CA ALA A 22 -30.86 16.58 12.21
C ALA A 22 -29.99 16.87 13.44
N VAL A 23 -30.35 16.29 14.60
CA VAL A 23 -29.58 16.42 15.86
C VAL A 23 -28.53 15.31 16.00
N GLY A 24 -28.42 14.40 15.02
CA GLY A 24 -27.35 13.41 14.92
C GLY A 24 -27.69 12.01 15.46
N HIS A 25 -28.97 11.71 15.73
CA HIS A 25 -29.38 10.33 15.99
C HIS A 25 -29.20 9.44 14.76
N SER A 26 -29.00 8.14 14.98
CA SER A 26 -28.88 7.20 13.88
C SER A 26 -30.24 6.97 13.20
N ILE A 27 -30.20 6.60 11.92
CA ILE A 27 -31.39 6.18 11.17
C ILE A 27 -32.06 4.96 11.81
N ASP A 28 -31.24 4.03 12.32
CA ASP A 28 -31.71 2.86 13.04
C ASP A 28 -32.58 3.28 14.23
N ASP A 29 -32.04 4.10 15.15
CA ASP A 29 -32.75 4.52 16.37
C ASP A 29 -34.02 5.33 16.05
N ALA A 30 -33.93 6.29 15.13
CA ALA A 30 -35.04 7.20 14.84
C ALA A 30 -36.23 6.48 14.17
N LEU A 31 -35.97 5.47 13.34
CA LEU A 31 -37.03 4.67 12.72
C LEU A 31 -37.58 3.59 13.66
N GLU A 32 -36.78 3.05 14.57
CA GLU A 32 -37.23 2.06 15.56
C GLU A 32 -38.21 2.69 16.55
N GLU A 33 -37.92 3.89 17.05
CA GLU A 33 -38.85 4.66 17.91
C GLU A 33 -40.15 5.04 17.18
N LEU A 34 -40.11 5.24 15.85
CA LEU A 34 -41.32 5.45 15.05
C LEU A 34 -42.20 4.19 15.07
N ALA A 35 -41.60 3.00 14.90
CA ALA A 35 -42.30 1.72 14.93
C ALA A 35 -42.85 1.38 16.32
N GLU A 36 -42.17 1.78 17.40
CA GLU A 36 -42.67 1.63 18.77
C GLU A 36 -43.91 2.48 19.03
N ARG A 37 -43.94 3.71 18.48
CA ARG A 37 -45.05 4.65 18.68
C ARG A 37 -46.26 4.34 17.80
N LEU A 38 -46.05 3.68 16.67
CA LEU A 38 -47.09 3.24 15.74
C LEU A 38 -46.92 1.75 15.42
N PRO A 39 -47.41 0.83 16.28
CA PRO A 39 -47.22 -0.61 16.12
C PRO A 39 -48.16 -1.21 15.05
N SER A 40 -48.04 -0.75 13.80
CA SER A 40 -48.63 -1.38 12.62
C SER A 40 -47.66 -2.42 12.06
N ARG A 41 -48.19 -3.58 11.65
CA ARG A 41 -47.41 -4.66 11.06
C ARG A 41 -46.70 -4.20 9.79
N GLU A 42 -47.38 -3.42 8.97
CA GLU A 42 -46.87 -2.87 7.71
C GLU A 42 -45.73 -1.86 7.98
N LEU A 43 -45.90 -0.99 8.98
CA LEU A 43 -44.88 -0.01 9.35
C LEU A 43 -43.61 -0.68 9.89
N VAL A 44 -43.76 -1.68 10.76
CA VAL A 44 -42.63 -2.44 11.31
C VAL A 44 -41.82 -3.08 10.17
N VAL A 45 -42.49 -3.72 9.20
CA VAL A 45 -41.82 -4.32 8.04
C VAL A 45 -41.10 -3.26 7.20
N LEU A 46 -41.70 -2.09 6.98
CA LEU A 46 -41.07 -0.98 6.27
C LEU A 46 -39.80 -0.50 7.00
N VAL A 47 -39.89 -0.25 8.31
CA VAL A 47 -38.77 0.19 9.14
C VAL A 47 -37.64 -0.83 9.10
N THR A 48 -37.90 -2.11 9.34
CA THR A 48 -36.88 -3.16 9.28
C THR A 48 -36.19 -3.20 7.92
N THR A 49 -36.95 -3.03 6.84
CA THR A 49 -36.40 -3.01 5.47
C THR A 49 -35.50 -1.80 5.23
N LEU A 50 -35.91 -0.61 5.67
CA LEU A 50 -35.14 0.62 5.55
C LEU A 50 -33.84 0.56 6.36
N VAL A 51 -33.92 0.07 7.60
CA VAL A 51 -32.76 -0.16 8.48
C VAL A 51 -31.77 -1.13 7.83
N LEU A 52 -32.25 -2.25 7.30
CA LEU A 52 -31.40 -3.22 6.61
C LEU A 52 -30.72 -2.62 5.38
N SER A 53 -31.47 -1.86 4.57
CA SER A 53 -30.93 -1.16 3.39
C SER A 53 -29.88 -0.11 3.77
N ASN A 54 -30.08 0.62 4.87
CA ASN A 54 -29.12 1.60 5.38
C ASN A 54 -27.82 0.92 5.85
N ARG A 55 -27.92 -0.20 6.57
CA ARG A 55 -26.74 -0.99 6.98
C ARG A 55 -25.98 -1.54 5.78
N ALA A 56 -26.69 -2.04 4.76
CA ALA A 56 -26.07 -2.45 3.51
C ALA A 56 -25.32 -1.29 2.82
N GLY A 57 -25.90 -0.08 2.80
CA GLY A 57 -25.24 1.12 2.29
C GLY A 57 -23.99 1.51 3.10
N GLY A 58 -24.10 1.56 4.43
CA GLY A 58 -22.99 1.91 5.32
C GLY A 58 -21.83 0.92 5.25
N THR A 59 -22.12 -0.38 5.13
CA THR A 59 -21.10 -1.42 4.97
C THR A 59 -20.33 -1.30 3.65
N VAL A 60 -20.98 -0.90 2.56
CA VAL A 60 -20.29 -0.59 1.29
C VAL A 60 -19.35 0.59 1.45
N VAL A 61 -19.79 1.69 2.07
CA VAL A 61 -18.94 2.86 2.32
C VAL A 61 -17.71 2.46 3.17
N SER A 62 -17.92 1.65 4.22
CA SER A 62 -16.81 1.16 5.05
C SER A 62 -15.84 0.27 4.26
N SER A 63 -16.34 -0.60 3.39
CA SER A 63 -15.53 -1.51 2.57
C SER A 63 -14.71 -0.73 1.54
N LEU A 64 -15.30 0.28 0.88
CA LEU A 64 -14.59 1.17 -0.03
C LEU A 64 -13.51 2.00 0.68
N ARG A 65 -13.76 2.43 1.92
CA ARG A 65 -12.77 3.12 2.74
C ARG A 65 -11.60 2.20 3.10
N ASN A 66 -11.88 0.96 3.47
CA ASN A 66 -10.85 -0.06 3.73
C ASN A 66 -10.01 -0.37 2.47
N LEU A 67 -10.66 -0.49 1.30
CA LEU A 67 -9.97 -0.69 0.03
C LEU A 67 -9.07 0.50 -0.31
N THR A 68 -9.57 1.73 -0.12
CA THR A 68 -8.77 2.95 -0.32
C THR A 68 -7.53 2.94 0.56
N GLN A 69 -7.68 2.64 1.85
CA GLN A 69 -6.55 2.53 2.78
C GLN A 69 -5.56 1.44 2.33
N THR A 70 -6.05 0.27 1.94
CA THR A 70 -5.20 -0.82 1.44
C THR A 70 -4.42 -0.41 0.17
N LEU A 71 -5.04 0.37 -0.71
CA LEU A 71 -4.38 0.88 -1.92
C LEU A 71 -3.32 1.93 -1.61
N GLU A 72 -3.57 2.79 -0.63
CA GLU A 72 -2.57 3.75 -0.13
C GLU A 72 -1.38 3.04 0.49
N GLU A 73 -1.62 2.05 1.35
CA GLU A 73 -0.57 1.20 1.93
C GLU A 73 0.26 0.52 0.84
N ARG A 74 -0.38 -0.09 -0.17
CA ARG A 74 0.33 -0.68 -1.32
C ARG A 74 1.16 0.33 -2.10
N LYS A 75 0.64 1.53 -2.30
CA LYS A 75 1.35 2.62 -3.00
C LYS A 75 2.58 3.05 -2.21
N GLU A 76 2.46 3.15 -0.89
CA GLU A 76 3.56 3.48 0.01
C GLU A 76 4.62 2.39 0.02
N THR A 77 4.24 1.12 0.19
CA THR A 77 5.17 -0.02 0.10
C THR A 77 5.92 -0.01 -1.23
N ARG A 78 5.22 0.21 -2.35
CA ARG A 78 5.88 0.27 -3.67
C ARG A 78 6.87 1.43 -3.77
N ARG A 79 6.55 2.57 -3.17
CA ARG A 79 7.44 3.74 -3.13
C ARG A 79 8.67 3.46 -2.26
N GLU A 80 8.49 2.80 -1.13
CA GLU A 80 9.57 2.41 -0.21
C GLU A 80 10.52 1.41 -0.89
N VAL A 81 9.98 0.34 -1.47
CA VAL A 81 10.75 -0.66 -2.23
C VAL A 81 11.54 0.01 -3.36
N ARG A 82 10.92 0.90 -4.14
CA ARG A 82 11.62 1.65 -5.20
C ARG A 82 12.77 2.50 -4.66
N THR A 83 12.59 3.11 -3.50
CA THR A 83 13.63 3.94 -2.86
C THR A 83 14.79 3.06 -2.39
N GLN A 84 14.50 1.96 -1.71
CA GLN A 84 15.51 1.01 -1.24
C GLN A 84 16.28 0.38 -2.41
N LEU A 85 15.59 -0.02 -3.49
CA LEU A 85 16.23 -0.55 -4.69
C LEU A 85 17.11 0.47 -5.41
N SER A 86 16.75 1.76 -5.36
CA SER A 86 17.59 2.82 -5.92
C SER A 86 18.94 2.88 -5.21
N GLN A 87 18.96 2.75 -3.88
CA GLN A 87 20.20 2.68 -3.10
C GLN A 87 21.03 1.44 -3.47
N VAL A 88 20.39 0.25 -3.52
CA VAL A 88 21.06 -1.00 -3.90
C VAL A 88 21.67 -0.90 -5.30
N THR A 89 20.96 -0.27 -6.24
CA THR A 89 21.44 -0.06 -7.61
C THR A 89 22.67 0.84 -7.64
N VAL A 90 22.69 1.94 -6.88
CA VAL A 90 23.87 2.81 -6.78
C VAL A 90 25.06 2.04 -6.20
N THR A 91 24.88 1.30 -5.11
CA THR A 91 25.93 0.46 -4.51
C THR A 91 26.42 -0.60 -5.50
N ALA A 92 25.53 -1.16 -6.32
CA ALA A 92 25.85 -2.14 -7.37
C ALA A 92 26.86 -1.62 -8.39
N TYR A 93 26.85 -0.32 -8.68
CA TYR A 93 27.77 0.30 -9.64
C TYR A 93 29.04 0.83 -8.95
N VAL A 94 28.90 1.39 -7.75
CA VAL A 94 30.04 1.97 -7.00
C VAL A 94 31.04 0.90 -6.57
N VAL A 95 30.58 -0.28 -6.11
CA VAL A 95 31.49 -1.35 -5.67
C VAL A 95 32.40 -1.83 -6.82
N PRO A 96 31.88 -2.17 -8.02
CA PRO A 96 32.66 -2.39 -9.23
C PRO A 96 33.67 -1.31 -9.56
N LEU A 97 33.22 -0.06 -9.51
CA LEU A 97 34.03 1.09 -9.85
C LEU A 97 35.21 1.24 -8.87
N LEU A 98 34.98 1.03 -7.58
CA LEU A 98 36.03 1.06 -6.55
C LEU A 98 37.02 -0.11 -6.70
N GLY A 99 36.55 -1.32 -7.00
CA GLY A 99 37.45 -2.47 -7.22
C GLY A 99 38.37 -2.27 -8.43
N ILE A 100 37.81 -1.83 -9.55
CA ILE A 100 38.62 -1.50 -10.74
C ILE A 100 39.51 -0.28 -10.48
N GLY A 101 38.98 0.74 -9.81
CA GLY A 101 39.71 1.96 -9.47
C GLY A 101 40.92 1.70 -8.57
N THR A 102 40.77 0.83 -7.57
CA THR A 102 41.86 0.43 -6.68
C THR A 102 42.93 -0.38 -7.40
N LEU A 103 42.56 -1.29 -8.32
CA LEU A 103 43.52 -2.00 -9.16
C LEU A 103 44.34 -1.03 -10.04
N LEU A 104 43.68 -0.02 -10.63
CA LEU A 104 44.37 1.01 -11.43
C LEU A 104 45.29 1.89 -10.58
N LEU A 105 44.85 2.30 -9.39
CA LEU A 105 45.64 3.06 -8.43
C LEU A 105 46.87 2.28 -7.96
N MET A 106 46.71 0.99 -7.66
CA MET A 106 47.80 0.12 -7.25
C MET A 106 48.84 -0.03 -8.36
N ASN A 107 48.41 -0.14 -9.61
CA ASN A 107 49.32 -0.16 -10.76
C ASN A 107 50.09 1.17 -10.94
N ARG A 108 49.47 2.31 -10.62
CA ARG A 108 50.10 3.65 -10.68
C ARG A 108 51.12 3.87 -9.57
N ILE A 109 50.83 3.40 -8.35
CA ILE A 109 51.69 3.59 -7.17
C ILE A 109 52.90 2.65 -7.21
N SER A 110 52.70 1.39 -7.58
CA SER A 110 53.75 0.39 -7.67
C SER A 110 53.72 -0.29 -9.05
N ALA A 111 54.33 0.38 -10.03
CA ALA A 111 54.48 -0.12 -11.39
C ALA A 111 55.02 -1.56 -11.38
N GLY A 112 54.33 -2.47 -12.08
CA GLY A 112 54.68 -3.89 -12.14
C GLY A 112 54.13 -4.77 -11.01
N SER A 113 53.24 -4.26 -10.15
CA SER A 113 52.57 -5.10 -9.14
C SER A 113 51.56 -6.07 -9.76
N LEU A 114 50.85 -5.64 -10.81
CA LEU A 114 50.00 -6.53 -11.61
C LEU A 114 50.81 -7.60 -12.33
N ASP A 115 51.96 -7.22 -12.92
CA ASP A 115 52.88 -8.18 -13.58
C ASP A 115 53.49 -9.19 -12.62
N ARG A 116 53.81 -8.79 -11.38
CA ARG A 116 54.26 -9.71 -10.33
C ARG A 116 53.16 -10.66 -9.86
N MET A 117 51.90 -10.21 -9.82
CA MET A 117 50.74 -11.07 -9.52
C MET A 117 50.46 -12.06 -10.66
N THR A 118 50.57 -11.65 -11.92
CA THR A 118 50.28 -12.52 -13.08
C THR A 118 51.43 -13.44 -13.48
N SER A 119 52.66 -13.21 -12.98
CA SER A 119 53.85 -14.05 -13.27
C SER A 119 53.84 -15.43 -12.60
N SER A 120 53.09 -15.61 -11.51
CA SER A 120 53.03 -16.90 -10.79
C SER A 120 51.72 -17.63 -11.10
N PHE A 121 51.79 -18.95 -11.32
CA PHE A 121 50.63 -19.80 -11.58
C PHE A 121 49.50 -19.62 -10.54
N TRP A 122 49.87 -19.49 -9.26
CA TRP A 122 48.93 -19.23 -8.17
C TRP A 122 48.28 -17.85 -8.23
N GLY A 123 49.01 -16.84 -8.72
CA GLY A 123 48.47 -15.49 -8.87
C GLY A 123 47.52 -15.37 -10.07
N GLN A 124 47.82 -16.05 -11.19
CA GLN A 124 46.89 -16.19 -12.31
C GLN A 124 45.58 -16.88 -11.89
N ALA A 125 45.67 -17.99 -11.14
CA ALA A 125 44.50 -18.67 -10.62
C ALA A 125 43.66 -17.78 -9.69
N ALA A 126 44.31 -17.03 -8.79
CA ALA A 126 43.63 -16.10 -7.89
C ALA A 126 42.91 -14.96 -8.65
N VAL A 127 43.50 -14.43 -9.72
CA VAL A 127 42.88 -13.39 -10.56
C VAL A 127 41.64 -13.93 -11.27
N VAL A 128 41.70 -15.14 -11.83
CA VAL A 128 40.54 -15.78 -12.47
C VAL A 128 39.40 -15.97 -11.48
N VAL A 129 39.68 -16.50 -10.29
CA VAL A 129 38.69 -16.68 -9.22
C VAL A 129 38.10 -15.34 -8.79
N ALA A 130 38.92 -14.31 -8.62
CA ALA A 130 38.46 -12.98 -8.26
C ALA A 130 37.51 -12.39 -9.31
N PHE A 131 37.86 -12.50 -10.61
CA PHE A 131 37.00 -12.05 -11.70
C PHE A 131 35.69 -12.84 -11.79
N CYS A 132 35.72 -14.16 -11.57
CA CYS A 132 34.51 -14.99 -11.52
C CYS A 132 33.58 -14.56 -10.38
N LEU A 133 34.11 -14.38 -9.17
CA LEU A 133 33.36 -13.88 -8.01
C LEU A 133 32.75 -12.50 -8.30
N TYR A 134 33.53 -11.62 -8.95
CA TYR A 134 33.05 -10.29 -9.35
C TYR A 134 31.90 -10.36 -10.35
N GLY A 135 32.02 -11.21 -11.37
CA GLY A 135 30.98 -11.43 -12.38
C GLY A 135 29.70 -11.99 -11.78
N ILE A 136 29.81 -12.96 -10.87
CA ILE A 136 28.67 -13.53 -10.15
C ILE A 136 27.99 -12.45 -9.28
N GLY A 137 28.78 -11.67 -8.53
CA GLY A 137 28.26 -10.58 -7.71
C GLY A 137 27.50 -9.55 -8.55
N PHE A 138 28.10 -9.08 -9.64
CA PHE A 138 27.46 -8.14 -10.56
C PHE A 138 26.16 -8.71 -11.16
N PHE A 139 26.16 -9.98 -11.56
CA PHE A 139 24.98 -10.65 -12.11
C PHE A 139 23.84 -10.76 -11.08
N LEU A 140 24.15 -11.16 -9.84
CA LEU A 140 23.17 -11.27 -8.76
C LEU A 140 22.52 -9.92 -8.45
N ILE A 141 23.32 -8.85 -8.34
CA ILE A 141 22.80 -7.52 -8.04
C ILE A 141 21.93 -7.01 -9.20
N ARG A 142 22.36 -7.23 -10.46
CA ARG A 142 21.57 -6.87 -11.64
C ARG A 142 20.25 -7.64 -11.72
N ARG A 143 20.24 -8.91 -11.29
CA ARG A 143 19.02 -9.73 -11.22
C ARG A 143 18.05 -9.22 -10.15
N MET A 144 18.53 -8.91 -8.95
CA MET A 144 17.69 -8.35 -7.89
C MET A 144 17.10 -6.99 -8.28
N SER A 145 17.88 -6.14 -8.96
CA SER A 145 17.42 -4.82 -9.41
C SER A 145 16.34 -4.86 -10.51
N LYS A 146 16.20 -5.98 -11.24
CA LYS A 146 15.26 -6.11 -12.37
C LYS A 146 13.90 -6.71 -11.96
N ILE A 147 13.76 -7.24 -10.75
CA ILE A 147 12.58 -8.00 -10.31
C ILE A 147 11.40 -7.09 -9.87
N ASP A 148 11.60 -5.79 -9.75
CA ASP A 148 10.58 -4.84 -9.23
C ASP A 148 10.09 -3.81 -10.27
N VAL A 149 9.92 -4.26 -11.52
CA VAL A 149 9.14 -3.56 -12.57
C VAL A 149 8.00 -4.41 -13.08
#